data_AF-A0A1C6I4N1-F1
#
_entry.id   AF-A0A1C6I4N1-F1
#
_cell.length_a   1.000
_cell.length_b   1.000
_cell.length_c   1.000
_cell.angle_alpha   90.00
_cell.angle_beta   90.00
_cell.angle_gamma   90.00
#
_symmetry.space_group_name_H-M   'P 1'
#
loop_
_entity.id
_entity.type
_entity.pdbx_description
1 polymer ?
#
loop_
_entity_poly.entity_id
_entity_poly.type
_entity_poly.pdbx_seq_one_letter_code
_entity_poly.pdbx_strand_id
1 'polypeptide(L)'
;MQPYRNKDVLEIGYLLKKEFWHCGYAREAAEGCKRYAFEQLKRDRVSSIIKSDNLASIRVAESIGMRKEDTFLTRYYSGEMLHFLYSVYRETRC
;
A
#
# COMPACT_ATOMS: atom_id res chain seq x y z
N MET A 1 8.38 7.46 4.65
CA MET A 1 7.17 7.95 5.35
C MET A 1 6.38 8.76 4.35
N GLN A 2 5.07 8.61 4.33
CA GLN A 2 4.19 9.25 3.35
C GLN A 2 3.09 10.03 4.05
N PRO A 3 2.88 11.31 3.67
CA PRO A 3 1.83 12.11 4.25
C PRO A 3 0.45 11.54 3.96
N TYR A 4 -0.36 11.45 5.00
CA TYR A 4 -1.73 10.99 4.94
C TYR A 4 -2.56 11.80 5.95
N ARG A 5 -3.44 12.67 5.43
CA ARG A 5 -4.17 13.68 6.23
C ARG A 5 -3.18 14.50 7.06
N ASN A 6 -3.25 14.41 8.39
CA ASN A 6 -2.41 15.14 9.34
C ASN A 6 -1.34 14.25 10.01
N LYS A 7 -1.00 13.11 9.41
CA LYS A 7 -0.01 12.16 9.93
C LYS A 7 0.82 11.55 8.81
N ASP A 8 1.92 10.92 9.19
CA ASP A 8 2.70 10.11 8.25
C ASP A 8 2.43 8.63 8.44
N VAL A 9 2.40 7.88 7.34
CA VAL A 9 2.33 6.42 7.34
C VAL A 9 3.62 5.83 6.77
N LEU A 10 3.98 4.64 7.25
CA LEU A 10 5.00 3.84 6.58
C LEU A 10 4.37 3.17 5.36
N GLU A 11 4.69 3.69 4.19
CA GLU A 11 4.10 3.22 2.94
C GLU A 11 4.95 2.18 2.22
N ILE A 12 4.28 1.18 1.65
CA ILE A 12 4.79 0.33 0.57
C ILE A 12 4.17 0.83 -0.74
N GLY A 13 5.00 1.40 -1.60
CA GLY A 13 4.63 1.80 -2.97
C GLY A 13 5.33 0.92 -4.00
N TYR A 14 4.69 0.67 -5.13
CA TYR A 14 5.27 -0.10 -6.23
C TYR A 14 4.82 0.46 -7.58
N LEU A 15 5.76 0.49 -8.52
CA LEU A 15 5.55 0.94 -9.88
C LEU A 15 6.35 0.02 -10.81
N LEU A 16 5.67 -0.58 -11.77
CA LEU A 16 6.27 -1.48 -12.75
C LEU A 16 5.91 -1.04 -14.17
N LYS A 17 6.82 -1.26 -15.11
CA LYS A 17 6.51 -1.12 -16.54
C LYS A 17 5.41 -2.10 -16.93
N LYS A 18 4.55 -1.68 -17.85
CA LYS A 18 3.37 -2.45 -18.31
C LYS A 18 3.72 -3.84 -18.83
N GLU A 19 4.88 -3.99 -19.47
CA GLU A 19 5.40 -5.26 -20.00
C GLU A 19 5.61 -6.34 -18.91
N PHE A 20 5.73 -5.94 -17.64
CA PHE A 20 5.93 -6.84 -16.49
C PHE A 20 4.69 -6.99 -15.61
N TRP A 21 3.54 -6.48 -16.05
CA TRP A 21 2.29 -6.65 -15.33
C TRP A 21 1.82 -8.11 -15.41
N HIS A 22 1.05 -8.54 -14.42
CA HIS A 22 0.51 -9.91 -14.32
C HIS A 22 1.54 -11.04 -14.18
N CYS A 23 2.83 -10.73 -14.04
CA CYS A 23 3.91 -11.70 -13.77
C CYS A 23 4.13 -11.97 -12.27
N GLY A 24 3.39 -11.32 -11.37
CA GLY A 24 3.52 -11.51 -9.92
C GLY A 24 4.60 -10.67 -9.23
N TYR A 25 5.46 -9.96 -9.97
CA TYR A 25 6.56 -9.18 -9.41
C TYR A 25 6.13 -8.12 -8.38
N ALA A 26 5.03 -7.40 -8.64
CA ALA A 26 4.55 -6.39 -7.70
C ALA A 26 4.17 -7.01 -6.35
N ARG A 27 3.54 -8.20 -6.39
CA ARG A 27 3.16 -8.94 -5.18
C ARG A 27 4.39 -9.44 -4.44
N GLU A 28 5.35 -10.04 -5.14
CA GLU A 28 6.59 -10.54 -4.54
C GLU A 28 7.38 -9.41 -3.86
N ALA A 29 7.57 -8.30 -4.57
CA ALA A 29 8.26 -7.13 -4.03
C ALA A 29 7.53 -6.56 -2.81
N ALA A 30 6.20 -6.38 -2.90
CA ALA A 30 5.41 -5.83 -1.81
C ALA A 30 5.39 -6.75 -0.58
N GLU A 31 5.33 -8.08 -0.78
CA GLU A 31 5.44 -9.07 0.29
C GLU A 31 6.83 -9.03 0.97
N GLY A 32 7.90 -8.91 0.17
CA GLY A 32 9.26 -8.72 0.67
C GLY A 32 9.41 -7.46 1.51
N CYS A 33 8.87 -6.33 1.05
CA CYS A 33 8.86 -5.08 1.80
C CYS A 33 8.05 -5.18 3.09
N LYS A 34 6.87 -5.82 3.05
CA LYS A 34 6.03 -6.06 4.24
C LYS A 34 6.80 -6.87 5.29
N ARG A 35 7.43 -7.97 4.86
CA ARG A 35 8.26 -8.82 5.73
C ARG A 35 9.41 -8.02 6.35
N TYR A 36 10.14 -7.26 5.55
CA TYR A 36 11.24 -6.43 6.03
C TYR A 36 10.77 -5.39 7.07
N ALA A 37 9.65 -4.73 6.82
CA ALA A 37 9.10 -3.73 7.75
C ALA A 37 8.74 -4.33 9.11
N PHE A 38 8.20 -5.54 9.15
CA PHE A 38 7.82 -6.20 10.40
C PHE A 38 9.00 -6.87 11.10
N GLU A 39 9.85 -7.57 10.35
CA GLU A 39 10.94 -8.36 10.93
C GLU A 39 12.16 -7.53 11.26
N GLN A 40 12.55 -6.59 10.40
CA GLN A 40 13.79 -5.82 10.55
C GLN A 40 13.52 -4.45 11.14
N LEU A 41 12.54 -3.71 10.60
CA LEU A 41 12.21 -2.37 11.09
C LEU A 41 11.32 -2.39 12.35
N LYS A 42 10.88 -3.57 12.79
CA LYS A 42 10.01 -3.80 13.95
C LYS A 42 8.79 -2.90 13.99
N ARG A 43 8.17 -2.67 12.82
CA ARG A 43 6.97 -1.86 12.70
C ARG A 43 5.74 -2.72 12.94
N ASP A 44 4.73 -2.13 13.57
CA ASP A 44 3.48 -2.83 13.85
C ASP A 44 2.47 -2.70 12.71
N ARG A 45 2.73 -1.79 11.78
CA ARG A 45 1.83 -1.46 10.67
C ARG A 45 2.60 -0.99 9.45
N VAL A 46 2.14 -1.42 8.28
CA VAL A 46 2.49 -0.83 6.99
C VAL A 46 1.20 -0.51 6.22
N SER A 47 1.28 0.50 5.36
CA SER A 47 0.14 0.99 4.58
C SER A 47 0.49 1.17 3.10
N SER A 48 -0.52 1.35 2.26
CA SER A 48 -0.40 1.77 0.87
C SER A 48 -1.53 2.75 0.55
N ILE A 49 -1.18 3.90 -0.02
CA ILE A 49 -2.13 4.90 -0.48
C ILE A 49 -2.35 4.67 -1.98
N ILE A 50 -3.57 4.30 -2.35
CA ILE A 50 -3.88 3.81 -3.70
C ILE A 50 -5.02 4.65 -4.28
N LYS A 51 -4.85 5.15 -5.51
CA LYS A 51 -5.93 5.79 -6.27
C LYS A 51 -7.09 4.82 -6.46
N SER A 52 -8.32 5.30 -6.33
CA SER A 52 -9.51 4.43 -6.41
C SER A 52 -9.69 3.73 -7.76
N ASP A 53 -9.13 4.28 -8.83
CA ASP A 53 -9.15 3.72 -10.19
C ASP A 53 -8.03 2.71 -10.47
N ASN A 54 -7.05 2.59 -9.56
CA ASN A 54 -5.89 1.72 -9.74
C ASN A 54 -6.18 0.30 -9.22
N LEU A 55 -7.03 -0.42 -9.97
CA LEU A 55 -7.44 -1.80 -9.66
C LEU A 55 -6.25 -2.76 -9.55
N ALA A 56 -5.18 -2.55 -10.31
CA ALA A 56 -3.99 -3.39 -10.25
C ALA A 56 -3.31 -3.30 -8.87
N SER A 57 -3.17 -2.08 -8.33
CA SER A 57 -2.57 -1.88 -7.02
C SER A 57 -3.48 -2.33 -5.89
N ILE A 58 -4.79 -2.12 -6.01
CA ILE A 58 -5.76 -2.66 -5.05
C ILE A 58 -5.60 -4.18 -4.91
N ARG A 59 -5.54 -4.90 -6.04
CA ARG A 59 -5.35 -6.35 -6.03
C ARG A 59 -4.03 -6.77 -5.39
N VAL A 60 -2.94 -6.04 -5.62
CA VAL A 60 -1.65 -6.33 -4.98
C VAL A 60 -1.75 -6.16 -3.47
N ALA A 61 -2.29 -5.03 -2.99
CA ALA A 61 -2.48 -4.76 -1.56
C ALA A 61 -3.33 -5.85 -0.88
N GLU A 62 -4.45 -6.22 -1.48
CA GLU A 62 -5.33 -7.28 -0.97
C GLU A 62 -4.61 -8.64 -0.95
N SER A 63 -3.83 -8.96 -1.99
CA SER A 63 -3.12 -10.24 -2.11
C SER A 63 -2.02 -10.47 -1.07
N ILE A 64 -1.53 -9.40 -0.44
CA ILE A 64 -0.52 -9.45 0.64
C ILE A 64 -1.16 -9.28 2.04
N GLY A 65 -2.49 -9.33 2.11
CA GLY A 65 -3.25 -9.28 3.36
C GLY A 65 -3.58 -7.88 3.86
N MET A 66 -3.35 -6.83 3.07
CA MET A 66 -3.83 -5.48 3.44
C MET A 66 -5.34 -5.38 3.27
N ARG A 67 -5.96 -4.59 4.15
CA ARG A 67 -7.39 -4.27 4.11
C ARG A 67 -7.58 -2.77 3.96
N LYS A 68 -8.63 -2.37 3.25
CA LYS A 68 -9.01 -0.96 3.14
C LYS A 68 -9.46 -0.45 4.51
N GLU A 69 -8.79 0.57 5.02
CA GLU A 69 -9.08 1.20 6.32
C GLU A 69 -9.72 2.58 6.19
N ASP A 70 -9.36 3.34 5.15
CA ASP A 70 -9.92 4.67 4.94
C ASP A 70 -10.11 4.99 3.45
N THR A 71 -10.94 5.99 3.19
CA THR A 71 -11.17 6.59 1.88
C THR A 71 -11.15 8.11 2.03
N PHE A 72 -10.34 8.79 1.21
CA PHE A 72 -10.14 10.23 1.30
C PHE A 72 -9.88 10.87 -0.06
N LEU A 73 -10.20 12.16 -0.17
CA LEU A 73 -9.92 12.95 -1.38
C LEU A 73 -8.53 13.59 -1.27
N THR A 74 -7.78 13.51 -2.36
CA THR A 74 -6.51 14.23 -2.53
C THR A 74 -6.63 15.19 -3.70
N ARG A 75 -6.17 16.43 -3.51
CA ARG A 75 -6.25 17.47 -4.53
C ARG A 75 -5.03 17.43 -5.44
N TYR A 76 -5.25 17.25 -6.74
CA TYR A 76 -4.25 17.33 -7.80
C TYR A 76 -4.51 18.56 -8.66
N TYR A 77 -3.54 18.89 -9.52
CA TYR A 77 -3.71 19.92 -10.56
C TYR A 77 -4.92 19.66 -11.46
N SER A 78 -5.23 18.40 -11.74
CA SER A 78 -6.35 17.96 -12.58
C SER A 78 -7.70 17.88 -11.84
N GLY A 79 -7.76 18.26 -10.57
CA GLY A 79 -8.95 18.13 -9.73
C GLY A 79 -8.77 17.16 -8.55
N GLU A 80 -9.86 16.84 -7.88
CA GLU A 80 -9.86 15.93 -6.73
C GLU A 80 -9.87 14.47 -7.19
N MET A 81 -9.12 13.63 -6.49
CA MET A 81 -9.05 12.20 -6.77
C MET A 81 -9.20 11.41 -5.49
N LEU A 82 -10.10 10.43 -5.54
CA LEU A 82 -10.37 9.52 -4.45
C LEU A 82 -9.21 8.55 -4.25
N HIS A 83 -8.76 8.43 -3.01
CA HIS A 83 -7.70 7.54 -2.57
C HIS A 83 -8.21 6.61 -1.48
N PHE A 84 -7.66 5.40 -1.47
CA PHE A 84 -7.87 4.40 -0.44
C PHE A 84 -6.60 4.23 0.37
N LEU A 85 -6.76 4.14 1.69
CA LEU A 85 -5.69 3.69 2.57
C LEU A 85 -5.87 2.20 2.82
N TYR A 86 -4.95 1.40 2.32
CA TYR A 86 -4.85 -0.02 2.67
C TYR A 86 -3.79 -0.20 3.75
N SER A 87 -4.05 -1.08 4.73
CA SER A 87 -3.06 -1.39 5.78
C SER A 87 -3.08 -2.86 6.17
N VAL A 88 -1.95 -3.31 6.68
CA VAL A 88 -1.80 -4.60 7.36
C VAL A 88 -0.99 -4.39 8.63
N TYR A 89 -1.37 -5.12 9.68
CA TYR A 89 -0.71 -5.09 10.97
C TYR A 89 0.17 -6.32 11.13
N ARG A 90 1.25 -6.17 11.90
CA ARG A 90 2.06 -7.30 12.31
C ARG A 90 1.21 -8.22 13.17
N GLU A 91 1.14 -9.50 12.83
CA GLU A 91 0.50 -10.49 13.70
C GLU A 91 1.29 -10.59 15.00
N THR A 92 0.64 -10.27 16.12
CA THR A 92 1.16 -10.54 17.45
C THR A 92 1.10 -12.05 17.65
N ARG A 93 2.26 -12.71 17.69
CA ARG A 93 2.31 -14.10 18.19
C ARG A 93 1.95 -14.03 19.67
N CYS A 94 0.80 -14.62 20.03
CA CYS A 94 0.44 -14.93 21.41
C CYS A 94 1.45 -15.92 22.03
#